data_AF-A0A1B6FH31-F1
#
_entry.id   AF-A0A1B6FH31-F1
#
_cell.length_a   1.000
_cell.length_b   1.000
_cell.length_c   1.000
_cell.angle_alpha   90.00
_cell.angle_beta   90.00
_cell.angle_gamma   90.00
#
_symmetry.space_group_name_H-M   'P 1'
#
loop_
_entity.id
_entity.type
_entity.pdbx_description
1 polymer ?
#
loop_
_entity_poly.entity_id
_entity_poly.type
_entity_poly.pdbx_seq_one_letter_code
_entity_poly.pdbx_strand_id
1 'polypeptide(L)'
;SSPPLFNLPYRVVIAVATQCSVVLYDTQHAAPFAFINNIHYTRLTDLTWSSDGRVLVVSSTDGYCSVITFAENELGTVYTGQKEEEIEVENPAKDCSDYFFISIFTT
;
A
#
# COMPACT_ATOMS: atom_id res chain seq x y z
N SER A 1 -14.45 -4.89 20.05
CA SER A 1 -13.95 -4.51 18.71
C SER A 1 -14.59 -3.19 18.33
N SER A 2 -13.81 -2.19 17.92
CA SER A 2 -14.40 -0.97 17.36
C SER A 2 -15.08 -1.30 16.02
N PRO A 3 -16.21 -0.66 15.69
CA PRO A 3 -16.80 -0.81 14.36
C PRO A 3 -15.80 -0.30 13.30
N PRO A 4 -15.76 -0.94 12.11
CA PRO A 4 -14.89 -0.48 11.04
C PRO A 4 -15.30 0.93 10.60
N LEU A 5 -14.32 1.77 10.27
CA LEU A 5 -14.56 3.15 9.84
C LEU A 5 -15.39 3.21 8.54
N PHE A 6 -15.22 2.23 7.66
CA PHE A 6 -16.00 2.06 6.43
C PHE A 6 -16.70 0.70 6.41
N ASN A 7 -17.98 0.70 6.02
CA ASN A 7 -18.76 -0.54 5.86
C ASN A 7 -18.51 -1.16 4.47
N LEU A 8 -17.29 -1.62 4.23
CA LEU A 8 -16.86 -2.25 2.98
C LEU A 8 -16.78 -3.78 3.17
N PRO A 9 -17.08 -4.59 2.14
CA PRO A 9 -16.92 -6.05 2.21
C PRO A 9 -15.47 -6.50 2.13
N TYR A 10 -14.54 -5.58 1.92
CA TYR A 10 -13.09 -5.79 1.84
C TYR A 10 -12.36 -4.77 2.71
N ARG A 11 -11.11 -5.08 3.03
CA ARG A 11 -10.20 -4.26 3.82
C ARG A 11 -9.12 -3.71 2.89
N VAL A 12 -8.86 -2.41 2.93
CA VAL A 12 -7.79 -1.80 2.12
C VAL A 12 -6.63 -1.45 3.02
N VAL A 13 -5.43 -1.93 2.66
CA VAL A 13 -4.17 -1.59 3.31
C VAL A 13 -3.45 -0.57 2.45
N ILE A 14 -3.11 0.57 3.05
CA ILE A 14 -2.48 1.70 2.36
C ILE A 14 -1.08 1.87 2.96
N ALA A 15 -0.05 1.82 2.12
CA ALA A 15 1.30 2.17 2.50
C ALA A 15 1.62 3.60 2.03
N VAL A 16 2.02 4.45 2.97
CA VAL A 16 2.38 5.84 2.71
C VAL A 16 3.86 6.03 3.02
N ALA A 17 4.65 6.36 1.99
CA ALA A 17 6.02 6.81 2.19
C ALA A 17 6.01 8.30 2.53
N THR A 18 6.63 8.63 3.65
CA THR A 18 7.00 10.00 4.00
C THR A 18 8.45 10.26 3.60
N GLN A 19 9.02 11.37 4.07
CA GLN A 19 10.40 11.73 3.78
C GLN A 19 11.42 10.67 4.26
N CYS A 20 11.14 9.90 5.31
CA CYS A 20 12.08 8.92 5.85
C CYS A 20 11.40 7.74 6.55
N SER A 21 10.09 7.59 6.37
CA SER A 21 9.32 6.53 7.01
C SER A 21 8.22 5.99 6.14
N VAL A 22 7.78 4.77 6.46
CA VAL A 22 6.59 4.16 5.88
C VAL A 22 5.53 4.05 6.97
N VAL A 23 4.33 4.55 6.67
CA VAL A 23 3.16 4.44 7.55
C VAL A 23 2.14 3.54 6.90
N LEU A 24 1.64 2.56 7.65
CA LEU A 24 0.61 1.65 7.16
C LEU A 24 -0.74 2.00 7.79
N TYR A 25 -1.71 2.22 6.91
CA TYR A 25 -3.09 2.50 7.25
C TYR A 25 -4.01 1.39 6.77
N ASP A 26 -5.16 1.30 7.41
CA ASP A 26 -6.20 0.32 7.13
C ASP A 26 -7.55 1.03 7.12
N THR A 27 -8.49 0.63 6.24
CA THR A 27 -9.86 1.16 6.20
C THR A 27 -10.69 0.82 7.42
N GLN A 28 -10.28 -0.14 8.25
CA GLN A 28 -11.05 -0.48 9.46
C GLN A 28 -10.81 0.49 10.63
N HIS A 29 -9.63 1.11 10.70
CA HIS A 29 -9.22 1.92 11.86
C HIS A 29 -8.77 3.32 11.43
N ALA A 30 -9.20 4.35 12.16
CA ALA A 30 -8.78 5.74 11.88
C ALA A 30 -7.29 6.00 12.18
N ALA A 31 -6.67 5.18 13.03
CA ALA A 31 -5.27 5.27 13.40
C ALA A 31 -4.40 4.35 12.53
N PRO A 32 -3.15 4.74 12.23
CA PRO A 32 -2.20 3.85 11.58
C PRO A 32 -1.92 2.63 12.46
N PHE A 33 -1.83 1.46 11.86
CA PHE A 33 -1.55 0.23 12.60
C PHE A 33 -0.06 -0.10 12.68
N ALA A 34 0.75 0.43 11.76
CA ALA A 34 2.19 0.26 11.77
C ALA A 34 2.92 1.50 11.30
N PHE A 35 4.12 1.68 11.86
CA PHE A 35 5.02 2.78 11.56
C PHE A 35 6.44 2.25 11.47
N ILE A 36 7.05 2.41 10.30
CA ILE A 36 8.33 1.80 9.95
C ILE A 36 9.31 2.95 9.66
N ASN A 37 10.23 3.14 10.60
CA ASN A 37 11.23 4.20 10.56
C ASN A 37 12.63 3.62 10.46
N ASN A 38 13.57 4.50 10.09
CA ASN A 38 15.00 4.22 10.21
C ASN A 38 15.45 3.02 9.37
N ILE A 39 14.76 2.80 8.25
CA ILE A 39 15.08 1.77 7.25
C ILE A 39 16.12 2.27 6.23
N HIS A 40 16.22 3.60 6.04
CA HIS A 40 17.14 4.25 5.11
C HIS A 40 17.72 5.53 5.72
N TYR A 41 18.93 5.91 5.27
CA TYR A 41 19.61 7.12 5.73
C TYR A 41 19.09 8.39 5.04
N THR A 42 18.55 8.22 3.83
CA THR A 42 18.09 9.29 2.97
C THR A 42 16.60 9.14 2.68
N ARG A 43 16.08 9.89 1.70
CA ARG A 43 14.65 9.90 1.41
C ARG A 43 14.22 8.66 0.65
N LEU A 44 13.07 8.13 1.07
CA LEU A 44 12.35 7.10 0.33
C LEU A 44 11.87 7.68 -1.00
N THR A 45 11.98 6.91 -2.08
CA THR A 45 11.53 7.32 -3.40
C THR A 45 10.27 6.60 -3.80
N ASP A 46 10.16 5.29 -3.63
CA ASP A 46 9.01 4.53 -4.12
C ASP A 46 8.59 3.42 -3.16
N LEU A 47 7.34 3.00 -3.29
CA LEU A 47 6.73 1.88 -2.57
C LEU A 47 5.97 0.99 -3.54
N THR A 48 6.15 -0.32 -3.41
CA THR A 48 5.34 -1.28 -4.18
C THR A 48 5.03 -2.53 -3.39
N TRP A 49 3.76 -2.95 -3.46
CA TRP A 49 3.28 -4.19 -2.88
C TRP A 49 3.44 -5.35 -3.87
N SER A 50 3.73 -6.53 -3.35
CA SER A 50 3.55 -7.77 -4.10
C SER A 50 2.06 -8.02 -4.34
N SER A 51 1.76 -8.78 -5.41
CA SER A 51 0.37 -9.10 -5.80
C SER A 51 -0.40 -9.88 -4.73
N ASP A 52 0.31 -10.54 -3.81
CA ASP A 52 -0.27 -11.29 -2.70
C ASP A 52 -0.34 -10.48 -1.38
N GLY A 53 0.14 -9.24 -1.37
CA GLY A 53 0.14 -8.37 -0.20
C GLY A 53 1.10 -8.78 0.91
N ARG A 54 1.96 -9.78 0.68
CA ARG A 54 2.87 -10.30 1.72
C ARG A 54 4.19 -9.55 1.77
N VAL A 55 4.51 -8.79 0.73
CA VAL A 55 5.79 -8.10 0.60
C VAL A 55 5.53 -6.65 0.20
N LEU A 56 6.15 -5.73 0.93
CA LEU A 56 6.23 -4.32 0.58
C LEU A 56 7.70 -3.98 0.34
N VAL A 57 8.02 -3.56 -0.88
CA VAL A 57 9.35 -3.10 -1.24
C VAL A 57 9.39 -1.58 -1.19
N VAL A 58 10.44 -1.06 -0.57
CA VAL A 58 10.71 0.37 -0.40
C VAL A 58 12.02 0.69 -1.06
N SER A 59 12.08 1.69 -1.94
CA SER A 59 13.32 2.19 -2.52
C SER A 59 13.71 3.53 -1.90
N SER A 60 15.01 3.83 -1.95
CA SER A 60 15.57 5.05 -1.40
C SER A 60 16.63 5.66 -2.31
N THR A 61 16.84 6.96 -2.15
CA THR A 61 17.89 7.73 -2.83
C THR A 61 19.31 7.35 -2.44
N ASP A 62 19.50 6.56 -1.37
CA ASP A 62 20.80 6.00 -0.96
C ASP A 62 21.25 4.82 -1.82
N GLY A 63 20.41 4.39 -2.77
CA GLY A 63 20.71 3.29 -3.69
C GLY A 63 20.34 1.90 -3.15
N TYR A 64 19.63 1.83 -2.03
CA TYR A 64 19.17 0.58 -1.44
C TYR A 64 17.65 0.42 -1.55
N CYS A 65 17.21 -0.84 -1.53
CA CYS A 65 15.80 -1.19 -1.36
C CYS A 65 15.64 -2.03 -0.09
N SER A 66 14.69 -1.65 0.75
CA SER A 66 14.26 -2.42 1.90
C SER A 66 13.05 -3.28 1.53
N VAL A 67 12.98 -4.47 2.12
CA VAL A 67 11.87 -5.41 1.91
C VAL A 67 11.21 -5.66 3.26
N ILE A 68 9.93 -5.33 3.36
CA ILE A 68 9.08 -5.55 4.52
C ILE A 68 8.22 -6.78 4.20
N THR A 69 8.29 -7.79 5.04
CA THR A 69 7.54 -9.05 4.86
C THR A 69 6.50 -9.21 5.95
N PHE A 70 5.30 -9.61 5.56
CA PHE A 70 4.21 -9.96 6.45
C PHE A 70 4.05 -11.48 6.50
N ALA A 71 3.69 -11.98 7.68
CA ALA A 71 3.35 -13.39 7.83
C ALA A 71 2.08 -13.73 7.04
N GLU A 72 1.92 -15.01 6.75
CA GLU A 72 0.71 -15.50 6.10
C GLU A 72 -0.53 -15.13 6.95
N ASN A 73 -1.52 -14.53 6.30
CA ASN A 73 -2.75 -14.02 6.90
C ASN A 73 -2.58 -12.89 7.94
N GLU A 74 -1.41 -12.24 8.03
CA GLU A 74 -1.22 -11.11 8.96
C GLU A 74 -2.07 -9.89 8.58
N LEU A 75 -2.10 -9.56 7.28
CA LEU A 75 -2.93 -8.48 6.75
C LEU A 75 -4.34 -8.95 6.33
N GLY A 76 -4.54 -10.26 6.25
CA GLY A 76 -5.76 -10.90 5.76
C GLY A 76 -5.49 -11.78 4.54
N THR A 77 -6.57 -12.17 3.87
CA THR A 77 -6.53 -12.83 2.56
C THR A 77 -6.64 -11.78 1.46
N VAL A 78 -6.19 -12.06 0.24
CA VAL A 78 -6.33 -11.12 -0.87
C VAL A 78 -7.78 -11.08 -1.36
N TYR A 79 -8.33 -9.89 -1.58
CA TYR A 79 -9.68 -9.75 -2.12
C TYR A 79 -9.70 -10.06 -3.62
N THR A 80 -10.24 -11.21 -4.00
CA THR A 80 -10.45 -11.61 -5.39
C THR A 80 -11.89 -11.29 -5.82
N GLY A 81 -12.27 -10.01 -5.77
CA GLY A 81 -13.65 -9.57 -6.04
C GLY A 81 -14.30 -10.23 -7.25
N GLN A 82 -15.64 -10.30 -7.26
CA GLN A 82 -16.36 -10.65 -8.48
C GLN A 82 -16.02 -9.61 -9.54
N LYS A 83 -15.41 -10.05 -10.64
CA LYS A 83 -15.00 -9.20 -11.76
C LYS A 83 -16.26 -8.60 -12.39
N GLU A 84 -16.62 -7.36 -12.04
CA GLU A 84 -17.59 -6.60 -12.84
C GLU A 84 -16.93 -6.35 -14.21
N GLU A 85 -17.62 -6.74 -15.28
CA GLU A 85 -17.12 -6.61 -16.66
C GLU A 85 -16.77 -5.14 -16.96
N GLU A 86 -15.47 -4.83 -17.03
CA GLU A 86 -14.99 -3.54 -17.48
C GLU A 86 -15.41 -3.31 -18.94
N ILE A 87 -16.30 -2.35 -19.17
CA ILE A 87 -16.54 -1.78 -20.51
C ILE A 87 -15.27 -0.99 -20.87
N GLU A 88 -14.55 -1.48 -21.88
CA GLU A 88 -13.32 -0.90 -22.41
C GLU A 88 -13.62 0.47 -23.04
N VAL A 89 -13.38 1.55 -22.29
CA VAL A 89 -13.29 2.91 -22.85
C VAL A 89 -11.82 3.24 -23.02
N GLU A 90 -11.33 3.04 -24.24
CA GLU A 90 -10.02 3.50 -24.69
C GLU A 90 -9.92 5.03 -24.48
N ASN A 91 -8.93 5.49 -23.72
CA ASN A 91 -8.50 6.89 -23.77
C ASN A 91 -6.97 7.00 -23.60
N PRO A 92 -6.30 7.74 -24.51
CA PRO A 92 -4.86 7.73 -24.67
C PRO A 92 -4.14 8.59 -23.62
N ALA A 93 -2.95 8.12 -23.24
CA ALA A 93 -1.87 8.85 -22.56
C ALA A 93 -2.20 9.46 -21.18
N LYS A 94 -1.87 8.73 -20.11
CA LYS A 94 -1.72 9.29 -18.76
C LYS A 94 -0.26 9.68 -18.55
N ASP A 95 0.04 10.94 -18.83
CA ASP A 95 1.21 11.62 -18.29
C ASP A 95 0.91 11.94 -16.81
N CYS A 96 1.64 11.30 -15.89
CA CYS A 96 1.43 11.47 -14.45
C CYS A 96 2.70 11.99 -13.79
N SER A 97 3.00 13.27 -14.00
CA SER A 97 3.85 14.04 -13.10
C SER A 97 2.98 14.69 -12.04
N ASP A 98 2.92 14.07 -10.85
CA ASP A 98 2.85 14.74 -9.54
C ASP A 98 2.95 13.67 -8.44
N TYR A 99 4.18 13.49 -7.93
CA TYR A 99 4.56 12.39 -7.06
C TYR A 99 4.10 12.59 -5.61
N PHE A 100 3.03 11.92 -5.24
CA PHE A 100 2.79 11.42 -3.89
C PHE A 100 2.80 9.88 -3.98
N PHE A 101 3.83 9.23 -3.42
CA PHE A 101 4.02 7.78 -3.55
C PHE A 101 3.12 7.02 -2.55
N ILE A 102 1.82 7.00 -2.83
CA ILE A 102 0.85 6.17 -2.11
C ILE A 102 0.69 4.87 -2.89
N SER A 103 1.01 3.74 -2.25
CA SER A 103 0.77 2.40 -2.81
C SER A 103 -0.38 1.73 -2.06
N ILE A 104 -1.39 1.27 -2.78
CA ILE A 104 -2.64 0.74 -2.22
C ILE A 104 -2.73 -0.76 -2.54
N PHE A 105 -3.05 -1.56 -1.53
CA PHE A 105 -3.31 -2.98 -1.66
C PHE A 105 -4.67 -3.34 -1.03
N THR A 106 -5.43 -4.22 -1.67
CA THR A 106 -6.78 -4.61 -1.24
C THR A 106 -6.80 -6.07 -0.79
N THR A 107 -7.27 -6.31 0.43
CA THR A 107 -7.45 -7.62 1.10
C THR A 107 -8.92 -7.95 1.34
#